data_AF-A0A9Q2ER43-F1
#
_entry.id   AF-A0A9Q2ER43-F1
#
_cell.length_a   1.000
_cell.length_b   1.000
_cell.length_c   1.000
_cell.angle_alpha   90.00
_cell.angle_beta   90.00
_cell.angle_gamma   90.00
#
_symmetry.space_group_name_H-M   'P 1'
#
loop_
_entity.id
_entity.type
_entity.pdbx_description
1 polymer ?
#
loop_
_entity_poly.entity_id
_entity_poly.type
_entity_poly.pdbx_seq_one_letter_code
_entity_poly.pdbx_strand_id
1 'polypeptide(L)'
;MARTTRYDANLPRNLTYRKKYKSFYWRNPLTGKEISLGQIARRDAISQAIEANSFIEQNFSPIALIEKLKVKKELTVAEWLERYDVIIKRRDLAANTYKIRSGQLATIQQSLGVKILKEVTTKDIAGFLEIYLQQEKLSMAAGFRSVLSDIFREAIVEGHIDNNPVLPTRTPQPNVKRERLELEQYKAIRIAAEKQALWFQLAMDLALVTGQRREDVAAIKFSNIVGDRLLVEQQKTGAKIAIPLDLTINAIGLRLSDVIEHCRNTSKTDYMISVGIRKNSPNGAVELNGLTKGFVKARKASGIELDEKPPTFHEIRSLAGRLYEKERGREFAQKLLGHTSAKMTEKYLDTRGKEYAYL
;
A
#
# COMPACT_ATOMS: atom_id res chain seq x y z
N MET A 1 24.32 -34.59 39.75
CA MET A 1 25.44 -34.63 40.73
C MET A 1 25.35 -35.91 41.53
N ALA A 2 26.45 -36.66 41.63
CA ALA A 2 26.52 -37.97 42.28
C ALA A 2 26.38 -37.87 43.82
N ARG A 3 25.69 -38.85 44.43
CA ARG A 3 25.45 -38.96 45.88
C ARG A 3 26.74 -39.29 46.63
N THR A 4 27.08 -38.51 47.66
CA THR A 4 28.16 -38.81 48.62
C THR A 4 27.68 -39.75 49.75
N THR A 5 28.60 -40.60 50.19
CA THR A 5 28.48 -41.88 50.92
C THR A 5 28.03 -41.83 52.41
N ARG A 6 27.20 -40.86 52.83
CA ARG A 6 26.70 -40.78 54.22
C ARG A 6 25.20 -40.49 54.34
N TYR A 7 24.38 -41.12 53.49
CA TYR A 7 22.92 -41.07 53.62
C TYR A 7 22.38 -42.41 54.14
N ASP A 8 21.50 -42.35 55.14
CA ASP A 8 20.70 -43.50 55.57
C ASP A 8 19.86 -43.97 54.36
N ALA A 9 20.11 -45.18 53.89
CA ALA A 9 19.46 -45.76 52.71
C ALA A 9 17.93 -45.88 52.88
N ASN A 10 17.46 -45.85 54.13
CA ASN A 10 16.05 -45.98 54.50
C ASN A 10 15.35 -44.61 54.66
N LEU A 11 15.91 -43.53 54.11
CA LEU A 11 15.25 -42.22 54.04
C LEU A 11 14.99 -41.81 52.59
N PRO A 12 13.84 -41.19 52.29
CA PRO A 12 13.52 -40.67 50.96
C PRO A 12 14.54 -39.61 50.51
N ARG A 13 14.56 -39.35 49.19
CA ARG A 13 15.45 -38.33 48.60
C ARG A 13 15.31 -37.00 49.36
N ASN A 14 16.40 -36.26 49.43
CA ASN A 14 16.49 -34.94 50.08
C ASN A 14 16.28 -34.92 51.61
N LEU A 15 15.94 -36.03 52.27
CA LEU A 15 15.79 -36.11 53.73
C LEU A 15 17.05 -36.65 54.41
N THR A 16 17.47 -36.03 55.51
CA THR A 16 18.58 -36.47 56.36
C THR A 16 18.19 -36.45 57.84
N TYR A 17 18.80 -37.33 58.63
CA TYR A 17 18.67 -37.34 60.08
C TYR A 17 20.00 -36.94 60.74
N ARG A 18 19.97 -35.93 61.62
CA ARG A 18 21.16 -35.45 62.33
C ARG A 18 21.17 -35.95 63.77
N LYS A 19 21.98 -36.96 64.05
CA LYS A 19 22.13 -37.57 65.39
C LYS A 19 22.45 -36.54 66.49
N LYS A 20 23.30 -35.55 66.20
CA LYS A 20 23.70 -34.49 67.17
C LYS A 20 22.50 -33.67 67.69
N TYR A 21 21.49 -33.44 66.84
CA TYR A 21 20.35 -32.57 67.15
C TYR A 21 19.03 -33.34 67.27
N LYS A 22 19.09 -34.67 67.17
CA LYS A 22 17.93 -35.59 67.15
C LYS A 22 16.79 -35.13 66.22
N SER A 23 17.13 -34.49 65.10
CA SER A 23 16.16 -33.81 64.23
C SER A 23 16.34 -34.20 62.76
N PHE A 24 15.24 -34.16 62.01
CA PHE A 24 15.23 -34.37 60.57
C PHE A 24 15.39 -33.06 59.80
N TYR A 25 16.10 -33.11 58.68
CA TYR A 25 16.32 -31.97 57.80
C TYR A 25 16.05 -32.38 56.36
N TRP A 26 15.22 -31.62 55.66
CA TRP A 26 14.94 -31.79 54.25
C TRP A 26 15.63 -30.69 53.44
N ARG A 27 16.36 -31.05 52.39
CA ARG A 27 17.12 -30.12 51.53
C ARG A 27 16.37 -29.85 50.24
N ASN A 28 16.00 -28.60 50.00
CA ASN A 28 15.35 -28.22 48.75
C ASN A 28 16.34 -28.39 47.57
N PRO A 29 16.04 -29.24 46.57
CA PRO A 29 16.94 -29.47 45.45
C PRO A 29 17.07 -28.27 44.49
N LEU A 30 16.12 -27.33 44.49
CA LEU A 30 16.09 -26.16 43.62
C LEU A 30 16.90 -24.99 44.22
N THR A 31 16.75 -24.76 45.52
CA THR A 31 17.39 -23.62 46.22
C THR A 31 18.63 -24.01 47.00
N GLY A 32 18.86 -25.31 47.20
CA GLY A 32 19.96 -25.85 47.99
C GLY A 32 19.83 -25.66 49.50
N LYS A 33 18.81 -24.90 49.97
CA LYS A 33 18.56 -24.60 51.39
C LYS A 33 18.01 -25.81 52.13
N GLU A 34 18.42 -25.96 53.39
CA GLU A 34 17.91 -27.00 54.30
C GLU A 34 16.81 -26.43 55.18
N ILE A 35 15.74 -27.22 55.37
CA ILE A 35 14.60 -26.92 56.22
C ILE A 35 14.58 -27.98 57.33
N SER A 36 14.57 -27.54 58.58
CA SER A 36 14.45 -28.43 59.74
C SER A 36 13.00 -28.85 59.92
N LEU A 37 12.74 -30.16 60.01
CA LEU A 37 11.44 -30.72 60.39
C LEU A 37 11.32 -30.91 61.91
N GLY A 38 12.39 -30.65 62.67
CA GLY A 38 12.43 -30.80 64.12
C GLY A 38 12.51 -32.26 64.61
N GLN A 39 12.19 -32.46 65.89
CA GLN A 39 12.20 -33.75 66.59
C GLN A 39 10.86 -34.48 66.42
N ILE A 40 10.48 -34.75 65.17
CA ILE A 40 9.25 -35.48 64.83
C ILE A 40 9.52 -36.98 64.67
N ALA A 41 8.45 -37.79 64.72
CA ALA A 41 8.57 -39.22 64.50
C ALA A 41 9.10 -39.53 63.09
N ARG A 42 9.89 -40.59 62.94
CA ARG A 42 10.52 -40.98 61.66
C ARG A 42 9.48 -41.13 60.53
N ARG A 43 8.31 -41.68 60.84
CA ARG A 43 7.22 -41.88 59.88
C ARG A 43 6.71 -40.56 59.31
N ASP A 44 6.52 -39.56 60.17
CA ASP A 44 6.00 -38.25 59.77
C ASP A 44 7.03 -37.47 58.94
N ALA A 45 8.31 -37.55 59.31
CA ALA A 45 9.40 -36.96 58.54
C ALA A 45 9.50 -37.56 57.12
N ILE A 46 9.32 -38.88 57.00
CA ILE A 46 9.29 -39.57 55.71
C ILE A 46 8.09 -39.11 54.88
N SER A 47 6.90 -39.04 55.49
CA SER A 47 5.67 -38.61 54.81
C SER A 47 5.81 -37.20 54.23
N GLN A 48 6.25 -36.23 55.05
CA GLN A 48 6.44 -34.84 54.63
C GLN A 48 7.50 -34.71 53.54
N ALA A 49 8.59 -35.50 53.61
CA ALA A 49 9.62 -35.48 52.59
C ALA A 49 9.15 -36.05 51.24
N ILE A 50 8.33 -37.11 51.25
CA ILE A 50 7.74 -37.68 50.02
C ILE A 50 6.78 -36.67 49.38
N GLU A 51 5.93 -36.03 50.18
CA GLU A 51 5.01 -34.99 49.71
C GLU A 51 5.78 -33.80 49.10
N ALA A 52 6.80 -33.30 49.79
CA ALA A 52 7.64 -32.21 49.29
C ALA A 52 8.39 -32.58 47.99
N ASN A 53 8.89 -33.81 47.89
CA ASN A 53 9.55 -34.30 46.66
C ASN A 53 8.56 -34.43 45.50
N SER A 54 7.37 -34.98 45.75
CA SER A 54 6.32 -35.12 44.74
C SER A 54 5.83 -33.76 44.25
N PHE A 55 5.66 -32.81 45.17
CA PHE A 55 5.31 -31.42 44.84
C PHE A 55 6.37 -30.76 43.95
N ILE A 56 7.67 -30.99 44.21
CA ILE A 56 8.75 -30.46 43.36
C ILE A 56 8.78 -31.16 42.00
N GLU A 57 8.65 -32.48 41.94
CA GLU A 57 8.65 -33.22 40.68
C GLU A 57 7.46 -32.83 39.77
N GLN A 58 6.29 -32.54 40.36
CA GLN A 58 5.11 -32.09 39.63
C GLN A 58 5.16 -30.61 39.21
N ASN A 59 5.66 -29.72 40.08
CA ASN A 59 5.64 -28.27 39.83
C ASN A 59 6.93 -27.72 39.18
N PHE A 60 8.03 -28.46 39.21
CA PHE A 60 9.32 -28.06 38.64
C PHE A 60 9.84 -29.14 37.69
N SER A 61 9.21 -29.24 36.51
CA SER A 61 9.80 -29.90 35.36
C SER A 61 10.97 -29.04 34.82
N PRO A 62 12.10 -29.60 34.36
CA PRO A 62 13.23 -28.82 33.84
C PRO A 62 12.83 -28.03 32.58
N ILE A 63 12.41 -26.78 32.76
CA ILE A 63 12.00 -25.83 31.72
C ILE A 63 13.07 -25.72 30.60
N ALA A 64 14.35 -25.88 30.94
CA ALA A 64 15.47 -25.69 30.02
C ALA A 64 15.54 -26.68 28.83
N LEU A 65 15.06 -27.94 28.99
CA LEU A 65 15.16 -28.93 27.91
C LEU A 65 13.94 -28.89 26.98
N ILE A 66 12.74 -28.64 27.51
CA ILE A 66 11.53 -28.44 26.69
C ILE A 66 11.59 -27.11 25.94
N GLU A 67 12.15 -26.04 26.51
CA GLU A 67 12.39 -24.79 25.75
C GLU A 67 13.44 -24.98 24.65
N LYS A 68 14.51 -25.76 24.87
CA LYS A 68 15.50 -26.09 23.83
C LYS A 68 14.97 -27.05 22.75
N LEU A 69 14.03 -27.93 23.10
CA LEU A 69 13.37 -28.84 22.15
C LEU A 69 12.19 -28.17 21.41
N LYS A 70 11.60 -27.13 21.99
CA LYS A 70 10.72 -26.18 21.29
C LYS A 70 11.58 -25.19 20.50
N VAL A 71 12.34 -25.68 19.52
CA VAL A 71 12.70 -24.82 18.37
C VAL A 71 11.39 -24.52 17.66
N LYS A 72 10.61 -23.55 18.19
CA LYS A 72 9.58 -22.90 17.42
C LYS A 72 10.34 -22.32 16.25
N LYS A 73 10.11 -22.87 15.05
CA LYS A 73 10.53 -22.22 13.81
C LYS A 73 10.03 -20.79 13.90
N GLU A 74 10.94 -19.86 14.17
CA GLU A 74 10.56 -18.47 14.39
C GLU A 74 10.11 -17.92 13.03
N LEU A 75 8.88 -17.41 13.00
CA LEU A 75 8.27 -16.95 11.77
C LEU A 75 9.11 -15.81 11.20
N THR A 76 9.65 -16.02 10.02
CA THR A 76 10.40 -14.99 9.30
C THR A 76 9.46 -13.99 8.63
N VAL A 77 9.97 -12.81 8.28
CA VAL A 77 9.21 -11.84 7.49
C VAL A 77 8.82 -12.46 6.15
N ALA A 78 9.69 -13.20 5.47
CA ALA A 78 9.37 -13.81 4.18
C ALA A 78 8.15 -14.76 4.28
N GLU A 79 8.13 -15.66 5.27
CA GLU A 79 7.00 -16.56 5.51
C GLU A 79 5.73 -15.78 5.87
N TRP A 80 5.85 -14.70 6.64
CA TRP A 80 4.71 -13.84 6.94
C TRP A 80 4.17 -13.13 5.70
N LEU A 81 5.03 -12.71 4.77
CA LEU A 81 4.61 -12.07 3.53
C LEU A 81 3.82 -13.01 2.62
N GLU A 82 4.14 -14.31 2.59
CA GLU A 82 3.35 -15.32 1.89
C GLU A 82 1.93 -15.42 2.46
N ARG A 83 1.81 -15.45 3.80
CA ARG A 83 0.52 -15.42 4.49
C ARG A 83 -0.24 -14.12 4.21
N TYR A 84 0.45 -12.98 4.25
CA TYR A 84 -0.13 -11.67 4.00
C TYR A 84 -0.63 -11.48 2.56
N ASP A 85 0.03 -12.09 1.56
CA ASP A 85 -0.45 -12.08 0.17
C ASP A 85 -1.83 -12.76 0.05
N VAL A 86 -2.05 -13.85 0.79
CA VAL A 86 -3.38 -14.50 0.88
C VAL A 86 -4.42 -13.56 1.51
N ILE A 87 -4.05 -12.79 2.53
CA ILE A 87 -4.93 -11.80 3.16
C ILE A 87 -5.28 -10.70 2.15
N ILE A 88 -4.30 -10.15 1.45
CA ILE A 88 -4.52 -9.10 0.45
C ILE A 88 -5.45 -9.57 -0.68
N LYS A 89 -5.29 -10.82 -1.15
CA LYS A 89 -6.14 -11.38 -2.21
C LYS A 89 -7.61 -11.46 -1.81
N ARG A 90 -7.91 -11.64 -0.53
CA ARG A 90 -9.29 -11.66 0.00
C ARG A 90 -9.94 -10.28 0.08
N ARG A 91 -9.17 -9.19 -0.04
CA ARG A 91 -9.68 -7.82 0.06
C ARG A 91 -10.27 -7.26 -1.25
N ASP A 92 -10.44 -8.11 -2.26
CA ASP A 92 -11.05 -7.77 -3.56
C ASP A 92 -10.51 -6.47 -4.17
N LEU A 93 -9.18 -6.32 -4.17
CA LEU A 93 -8.53 -5.13 -4.71
C LEU A 93 -8.55 -5.15 -6.24
N ALA A 94 -8.71 -3.97 -6.85
CA ALA A 94 -8.54 -3.81 -8.28
C ALA A 94 -7.17 -4.36 -8.75
N ALA A 95 -7.15 -5.03 -9.91
CA ALA A 95 -5.97 -5.76 -10.39
C ALA A 95 -4.67 -4.93 -10.42
N ASN A 96 -4.75 -3.66 -10.83
CA ASN A 96 -3.57 -2.77 -10.83
C ASN A 96 -3.10 -2.40 -9.42
N THR A 97 -4.01 -2.25 -8.46
CA THR A 97 -3.67 -2.03 -7.06
C THR A 97 -2.96 -3.24 -6.49
N TYR A 98 -3.47 -4.46 -6.76
CA TYR A 98 -2.82 -5.70 -6.35
C TYR A 98 -1.41 -5.81 -6.96
N LYS A 99 -1.27 -5.57 -8.28
CA LYS A 99 0.04 -5.57 -8.96
C LYS A 99 1.06 -4.63 -8.29
N ILE A 100 0.65 -3.41 -7.92
CA ILE A 100 1.52 -2.47 -7.21
C ILE A 100 1.91 -3.04 -5.83
N ARG A 101 0.95 -3.57 -5.07
CA ARG A 101 1.20 -4.16 -3.75
C ARG A 101 2.15 -5.35 -3.85
N SER A 102 1.93 -6.30 -4.76
CA SER A 102 2.81 -7.46 -4.97
C SER A 102 4.24 -7.04 -5.30
N GLY A 103 4.42 -6.01 -6.13
CA GLY A 103 5.75 -5.44 -6.39
C GLY A 103 6.42 -4.90 -5.14
N GLN A 104 5.65 -4.21 -4.28
CA GLN A 104 6.17 -3.72 -2.99
C GLN A 104 6.52 -4.88 -2.04
N LEU A 105 5.70 -5.93 -1.99
CA LEU A 105 5.99 -7.12 -1.19
C LEU A 105 7.29 -7.78 -1.60
N ALA A 106 7.53 -7.95 -2.90
CA ALA A 106 8.78 -8.52 -3.41
C ALA A 106 10.01 -7.69 -2.99
N THR A 107 9.92 -6.36 -3.07
CA THR A 107 11.01 -5.47 -2.61
C THR A 107 11.23 -5.56 -1.10
N ILE A 108 10.15 -5.62 -0.30
CA ILE A 108 10.26 -5.78 1.15
C ILE A 108 10.87 -7.15 1.49
N GLN A 109 10.46 -8.22 0.81
CA GLN A 109 10.99 -9.57 1.00
C GLN A 109 12.50 -9.62 0.73
N GLN A 110 12.98 -8.96 -0.33
CA GLN A 110 14.41 -8.89 -0.63
C GLN A 110 15.23 -8.20 0.47
N SER A 111 14.65 -7.23 1.17
CA SER A 111 15.37 -6.45 2.18
C SER A 111 15.22 -6.98 3.61
N LEU A 112 14.02 -7.38 4.01
CA LEU A 112 13.68 -7.76 5.39
C LEU A 112 13.32 -9.24 5.53
N GLY A 113 13.19 -9.99 4.42
CA GLY A 113 12.62 -11.34 4.41
C GLY A 113 13.33 -12.36 5.31
N VAL A 114 14.65 -12.25 5.46
CA VAL A 114 15.46 -13.17 6.28
C VAL A 114 15.30 -12.91 7.78
N LYS A 115 14.87 -11.71 8.18
CA LYS A 115 14.70 -11.37 9.60
C LYS A 115 13.53 -12.14 10.20
N ILE A 116 13.67 -12.48 11.47
CA ILE A 116 12.57 -12.99 12.29
C ILE A 116 11.56 -11.86 12.50
N LEU A 117 10.28 -12.13 12.27
CA LEU A 117 9.21 -11.13 12.29
C LEU A 117 9.14 -10.35 13.61
N LYS A 118 9.34 -11.05 14.74
CA LYS A 118 9.36 -10.48 16.10
C LYS A 118 10.57 -9.58 16.37
N GLU A 119 11.68 -9.80 15.66
CA GLU A 119 12.93 -9.08 15.87
C GLU A 119 13.03 -7.82 15.00
N VAL A 120 12.07 -7.56 14.11
CA VAL A 120 12.09 -6.37 13.27
C VAL A 120 11.88 -5.12 14.14
N THR A 121 12.92 -4.28 14.18
CA THR A 121 12.91 -3.06 14.98
C THR A 121 12.49 -1.85 14.17
N THR A 122 12.09 -0.77 14.86
CA THR A 122 11.88 0.55 14.24
C THR A 122 13.10 1.02 13.45
N LYS A 123 14.32 0.69 13.91
CA LYS A 123 15.57 1.03 13.23
C LYS A 123 15.70 0.33 11.88
N ASP A 124 15.28 -0.92 11.79
CA ASP A 124 15.27 -1.67 10.52
C ASP A 124 14.31 -1.05 9.51
N ILE A 125 13.11 -0.67 9.97
CA ILE A 125 12.12 0.02 9.14
C ILE A 125 12.67 1.37 8.67
N ALA A 126 13.26 2.17 9.57
CA ALA A 126 13.85 3.45 9.23
C ALA A 126 15.00 3.29 8.21
N GLY A 127 15.90 2.32 8.42
CA GLY A 127 17.00 2.02 7.50
C GLY A 127 16.52 1.63 6.11
N PHE A 128 15.46 0.81 6.01
CA PHE A 128 14.85 0.47 4.72
C PHE A 128 14.25 1.69 4.00
N LEU A 129 13.53 2.55 4.72
CA LEU A 129 12.93 3.75 4.14
C LEU A 129 14.00 4.78 3.73
N GLU A 130 15.08 4.89 4.48
CA GLU A 130 16.19 5.84 4.25
C GLU A 130 16.82 5.68 2.86
N ILE A 131 16.93 4.45 2.34
CA ILE A 131 17.42 4.15 0.99
C ILE A 131 16.66 4.97 -0.07
N TYR A 132 15.34 5.12 0.10
CA TYR A 132 14.49 5.87 -0.82
C TYR A 132 14.48 7.36 -0.52
N LEU A 133 14.67 7.77 0.74
CA LEU A 133 14.78 9.18 1.12
C LEU A 133 16.05 9.80 0.54
N GLN A 134 17.18 9.11 0.61
CA GLN A 134 18.46 9.54 0.02
C GLN A 134 18.42 9.66 -1.51
N GLN A 135 17.55 8.88 -2.16
CA GLN A 135 17.31 8.95 -3.61
C GLN A 135 16.22 9.99 -3.98
N GLU A 136 15.75 10.80 -3.04
CA GLU A 136 14.62 11.73 -3.17
C GLU A 136 13.29 11.07 -3.63
N LYS A 137 13.14 9.76 -3.43
CA LYS A 137 11.95 9.00 -3.80
C LYS A 137 10.91 9.01 -2.66
N LEU A 138 10.56 10.19 -2.17
CA LEU A 138 9.67 10.39 -1.02
C LEU A 138 8.33 9.68 -1.16
N SER A 139 7.70 9.73 -2.34
CA SER A 139 6.42 9.05 -2.60
C SER A 139 6.53 7.53 -2.50
N MET A 140 7.66 6.97 -2.92
CA MET A 140 7.92 5.53 -2.85
C MET A 140 8.13 5.11 -1.40
N ALA A 141 8.92 5.88 -0.64
CA ALA A 141 9.10 5.68 0.80
C ALA A 141 7.77 5.74 1.57
N ALA A 142 6.91 6.72 1.29
CA ALA A 142 5.57 6.82 1.89
C ALA A 142 4.69 5.61 1.53
N GLY A 143 4.73 5.17 0.26
CA GLY A 143 4.02 3.98 -0.20
C GLY A 143 4.50 2.71 0.52
N PHE A 144 5.80 2.53 0.66
CA PHE A 144 6.40 1.41 1.39
C PHE A 144 6.04 1.42 2.87
N ARG A 145 6.17 2.57 3.54
CA ARG A 145 5.77 2.72 4.95
C ARG A 145 4.30 2.34 5.16
N SER A 146 3.43 2.73 4.24
CA SER A 146 2.01 2.36 4.29
C SER A 146 1.79 0.85 4.20
N VAL A 147 2.47 0.16 3.26
CA VAL A 147 2.36 -1.31 3.14
C VAL A 147 2.93 -2.00 4.38
N LEU A 148 4.13 -1.61 4.81
CA LEU A 148 4.77 -2.16 6.00
C LEU A 148 3.86 -2.01 7.22
N SER A 149 3.28 -0.82 7.43
CA SER A 149 2.38 -0.60 8.55
C SER A 149 1.18 -1.55 8.53
N ASP A 150 0.66 -1.90 7.36
CA ASP A 150 -0.45 -2.84 7.20
C ASP A 150 -0.01 -4.30 7.36
N ILE A 151 1.14 -4.69 6.82
CA ILE A 151 1.76 -6.03 7.02
C ILE A 151 1.91 -6.33 8.52
N PHE A 152 2.50 -5.40 9.26
CA PHE A 152 2.73 -5.58 10.70
C PHE A 152 1.44 -5.41 11.51
N ARG A 153 0.41 -4.74 10.99
CA ARG A 153 -0.91 -4.72 11.62
C ARG A 153 -1.59 -6.09 11.54
N GLU A 154 -1.60 -6.71 10.36
CA GLU A 154 -2.17 -8.06 10.21
C GLU A 154 -1.38 -9.09 11.03
N ALA A 155 -0.07 -8.90 11.22
CA ALA A 155 0.74 -9.76 12.09
C ALA A 155 0.28 -9.71 13.56
N ILE A 156 -0.15 -8.53 14.03
CA ILE A 156 -0.73 -8.36 15.38
C ILE A 156 -2.09 -9.06 15.44
N VAL A 157 -2.92 -8.89 14.41
CA VAL A 157 -4.26 -9.52 14.34
C VAL A 157 -4.17 -11.04 14.44
N GLU A 158 -3.17 -11.65 13.79
CA GLU A 158 -2.92 -13.10 13.89
C GLU A 158 -2.07 -13.52 15.12
N GLY A 159 -1.72 -12.58 16.01
CA GLY A 159 -1.02 -12.88 17.27
C GLY A 159 0.47 -13.24 17.13
N HIS A 160 1.10 -12.87 16.01
CA HIS A 160 2.53 -13.16 15.79
C HIS A 160 3.45 -12.16 16.49
N ILE A 161 2.99 -10.92 16.70
CA ILE A 161 3.73 -9.84 17.37
C ILE A 161 2.77 -8.97 18.19
N ASP A 162 3.31 -8.22 19.16
CA ASP A 162 2.49 -7.38 20.04
C ASP A 162 2.44 -5.91 19.62
N ASN A 163 3.47 -5.43 18.90
CA ASN A 163 3.64 -4.02 18.56
C ASN A 163 4.01 -3.85 17.09
N ASN A 164 3.56 -2.76 16.47
CA ASN A 164 3.88 -2.44 15.08
C ASN A 164 5.13 -1.55 15.00
N PRO A 165 6.29 -2.07 14.55
CA PRO A 165 7.56 -1.33 14.54
C PRO A 165 7.57 -0.16 13.54
N VAL A 166 6.57 -0.04 12.67
CA VAL A 166 6.48 1.02 11.67
C VAL A 166 5.90 2.31 12.26
N LEU A 167 5.06 2.21 13.30
CA LEU A 167 4.32 3.35 13.84
C LEU A 167 5.22 4.53 14.26
N PRO A 168 6.35 4.33 14.95
CA PRO A 168 7.21 5.45 15.38
C PRO A 168 7.92 6.15 14.22
N THR A 169 7.98 5.55 13.03
CA THR A 169 8.61 6.18 11.86
C THR A 169 7.74 7.31 11.31
N ARG A 170 8.35 8.37 10.80
CA ARG A 170 7.63 9.49 10.19
C ARG A 170 7.16 9.13 8.78
N THR A 171 5.97 9.60 8.41
CA THR A 171 5.49 9.45 7.03
C THR A 171 6.15 10.53 6.16
N PRO A 172 6.91 10.15 5.12
CA PRO A 172 7.48 11.11 4.18
C PRO A 172 6.37 11.91 3.50
N GLN A 173 6.55 13.23 3.38
CA GLN A 173 5.62 14.10 2.69
C GLN A 173 6.20 14.50 1.33
N PRO A 174 5.83 13.82 0.24
CA PRO A 174 6.29 14.20 -1.09
C PRO A 174 5.63 15.50 -1.54
N ASN A 175 6.45 16.47 -1.96
CA ASN A 175 5.97 17.64 -2.68
C ASN A 175 5.67 17.28 -4.14
N VAL A 176 4.57 17.79 -4.68
CA VAL A 176 4.17 17.48 -6.06
C VAL A 176 5.01 18.31 -7.02
N LYS A 177 6.06 17.70 -7.58
CA LYS A 177 7.00 18.36 -8.51
C LYS A 177 6.44 18.61 -9.93
N ARG A 178 5.34 17.95 -10.31
CA ARG A 178 4.83 17.99 -11.70
C ARG A 178 4.22 19.35 -12.04
N GLU A 179 4.62 19.90 -13.18
CA GLU A 179 4.12 21.15 -13.74
C GLU A 179 2.64 21.02 -14.21
N ARG A 180 1.87 22.12 -14.08
CA ARG A 180 0.53 22.26 -14.68
C ARG A 180 0.60 22.57 -16.16
N LEU A 181 -0.34 22.03 -16.93
CA LEU A 181 -0.48 22.31 -18.34
C LEU A 181 -1.32 23.58 -18.56
N GLU A 182 -0.74 24.65 -19.08
CA GLU A 182 -1.49 25.86 -19.45
C GLU A 182 -2.16 25.75 -20.82
N LEU A 183 -3.16 26.61 -21.06
CA LEU A 183 -3.94 26.56 -22.31
C LEU A 183 -3.07 26.74 -23.56
N GLU A 184 -2.15 27.70 -23.54
CA GLU A 184 -1.23 27.93 -24.66
C GLU A 184 -0.25 26.77 -24.86
N GLN A 185 0.22 26.15 -23.76
CA GLN A 185 1.01 24.92 -23.83
C GLN A 185 0.18 23.78 -24.46
N TYR A 186 -1.09 23.62 -24.06
CA TYR A 186 -1.98 22.62 -24.66
C TYR A 186 -2.16 22.85 -26.16
N LYS A 187 -2.43 24.09 -26.59
CA LYS A 187 -2.59 24.44 -28.01
C LYS A 187 -1.35 24.06 -28.83
N ALA A 188 -0.16 24.45 -28.36
CA ALA A 188 1.09 24.11 -29.03
C ALA A 188 1.33 22.59 -29.14
N ILE A 189 1.06 21.83 -28.07
CA ILE A 189 1.16 20.38 -28.06
C ILE A 189 0.12 19.75 -29.00
N ARG A 190 -1.10 20.28 -29.02
CA ARG A 190 -2.20 19.79 -29.85
C ARG A 190 -1.94 19.99 -31.35
N ILE A 191 -1.33 21.12 -31.74
CA ILE A 191 -0.84 21.36 -33.11
C ILE A 191 0.27 20.37 -33.45
N ALA A 192 1.26 20.18 -32.56
CA ALA A 192 2.33 19.20 -32.80
C ALA A 192 1.82 17.75 -32.91
N ALA A 193 0.67 17.44 -32.28
CA ALA A 193 0.00 16.15 -32.40
C ALA A 193 -0.60 15.89 -33.80
N GLU A 194 -0.73 16.91 -34.66
CA GLU A 194 -1.18 16.74 -36.06
C GLU A 194 -0.27 15.84 -36.88
N LYS A 195 1.02 15.79 -36.51
CA LYS A 195 2.02 14.88 -37.10
C LYS A 195 1.86 13.42 -36.61
N GLN A 196 0.89 13.14 -35.74
CA GLN A 196 0.55 11.80 -35.26
C GLN A 196 -0.78 11.33 -35.85
N ALA A 197 -1.12 10.06 -35.59
CA ALA A 197 -2.38 9.48 -36.03
C ALA A 197 -3.58 10.27 -35.48
N LEU A 198 -4.60 10.47 -36.32
CA LEU A 198 -5.75 11.33 -36.03
C LEU A 198 -6.49 10.95 -34.73
N TRP A 199 -6.57 9.66 -34.40
CA TRP A 199 -7.18 9.20 -33.14
C TRP A 199 -6.53 9.84 -31.90
N PHE A 200 -5.23 10.15 -31.94
CA PHE A 200 -4.52 10.70 -30.79
C PHE A 200 -4.88 12.18 -30.56
N GLN A 201 -5.05 12.92 -31.64
CA GLN A 201 -5.54 14.30 -31.63
C GLN A 201 -6.94 14.37 -31.01
N LEU A 202 -7.85 13.51 -31.50
CA LEU A 202 -9.21 13.40 -30.98
C LEU A 202 -9.24 12.96 -29.51
N ALA A 203 -8.28 12.13 -29.08
CA ALA A 203 -8.18 11.74 -27.68
C ALA A 203 -7.81 12.91 -26.77
N MET A 204 -6.96 13.84 -27.24
CA MET A 204 -6.65 15.07 -26.49
C MET A 204 -7.88 15.97 -26.38
N ASP A 205 -8.59 16.17 -27.49
CA ASP A 205 -9.78 17.01 -27.54
C ASP A 205 -10.91 16.44 -26.69
N LEU A 206 -11.18 15.14 -26.81
CA LEU A 206 -12.17 14.44 -25.99
C LEU A 206 -11.81 14.51 -24.50
N ALA A 207 -10.53 14.35 -24.15
CA ALA A 207 -10.07 14.48 -22.76
C ALA A 207 -10.24 15.90 -22.21
N LEU A 208 -9.98 16.93 -23.03
CA LEU A 208 -10.11 18.32 -22.62
C LEU A 208 -11.59 18.70 -22.42
N VAL A 209 -12.44 18.45 -23.42
CA VAL A 209 -13.85 18.86 -23.36
C VAL A 209 -14.64 18.09 -22.31
N THR A 210 -14.35 16.80 -22.10
CA THR A 210 -15.07 15.99 -21.09
C THR A 210 -14.45 16.06 -19.69
N GLY A 211 -13.18 16.48 -19.60
CA GLY A 211 -12.41 16.45 -18.36
C GLY A 211 -12.20 15.05 -17.78
N GLN A 212 -12.41 13.95 -18.52
CA GLN A 212 -12.33 12.59 -17.97
C GLN A 212 -10.90 12.07 -17.83
N ARG A 213 -10.69 11.01 -17.01
CA ARG A 213 -9.36 10.41 -16.86
C ARG A 213 -8.97 9.69 -18.14
N ARG A 214 -7.66 9.53 -18.35
CA ARG A 214 -7.12 8.83 -19.53
C ARG A 214 -7.74 7.43 -19.72
N GLU A 215 -7.93 6.68 -18.63
CA GLU A 215 -8.56 5.36 -18.63
C GLU A 215 -10.00 5.41 -19.09
N ASP A 216 -10.74 6.41 -18.60
CA ASP A 216 -12.14 6.62 -18.92
C ASP A 216 -12.26 7.04 -20.41
N VAL A 217 -11.44 8.01 -20.86
CA VAL A 217 -11.38 8.47 -22.27
C VAL A 217 -11.12 7.32 -23.25
N ALA A 218 -10.19 6.43 -22.92
CA ALA A 218 -9.88 5.27 -23.76
C ALA A 218 -11.03 4.23 -23.83
N ALA A 219 -11.92 4.24 -22.84
CA ALA A 219 -13.01 3.28 -22.73
C ALA A 219 -14.35 3.78 -23.27
N ILE A 220 -14.48 5.08 -23.59
CA ILE A 220 -15.74 5.65 -24.09
C ILE A 220 -16.11 5.01 -25.43
N LYS A 221 -17.34 4.51 -25.50
CA LYS A 221 -17.96 3.94 -26.70
C LYS A 221 -19.03 4.86 -27.28
N PHE A 222 -19.33 4.70 -28.55
CA PHE A 222 -20.45 5.41 -29.18
C PHE A 222 -21.81 5.04 -28.57
N SER A 223 -21.96 3.81 -28.06
CA SER A 223 -23.16 3.36 -27.36
C SER A 223 -23.36 4.02 -25.99
N ASN A 224 -22.37 4.75 -25.47
CA ASN A 224 -22.53 5.55 -24.27
C ASN A 224 -23.31 6.86 -24.50
N ILE A 225 -23.61 7.20 -25.75
CA ILE A 225 -24.45 8.34 -26.09
C ILE A 225 -25.92 7.91 -25.97
N VAL A 226 -26.66 8.58 -25.08
CA VAL A 226 -28.09 8.34 -24.85
C VAL A 226 -28.80 9.69 -24.87
N GLY A 227 -29.67 9.90 -25.88
CA GLY A 227 -30.30 11.20 -26.12
C GLY A 227 -29.25 12.28 -26.43
N ASP A 228 -29.33 13.40 -25.71
CA ASP A 228 -28.45 14.55 -25.81
C ASP A 228 -27.24 14.48 -24.84
N ARG A 229 -26.92 13.28 -24.33
CA ARG A 229 -25.87 13.11 -23.31
C ARG A 229 -24.91 11.97 -23.61
N LEU A 230 -23.65 12.17 -23.22
CA LEU A 230 -22.61 11.16 -23.11
C LEU A 230 -22.55 10.65 -21.66
N LEU A 231 -22.85 9.37 -21.47
CA LEU A 231 -22.81 8.72 -20.16
C LEU A 231 -21.41 8.14 -19.88
N VAL A 232 -20.76 8.61 -18.82
CA VAL A 232 -19.44 8.12 -18.40
C VAL A 232 -19.53 7.53 -17.00
N GLU A 233 -19.15 6.26 -16.87
CA GLU A 233 -18.91 5.60 -15.59
C GLU A 233 -17.40 5.51 -15.34
N GLN A 234 -16.92 6.26 -14.34
CA GLN A 234 -15.49 6.36 -14.06
C GLN A 234 -14.95 5.09 -13.43
N GLN A 235 -13.96 4.45 -14.06
CA GLN A 235 -13.44 3.15 -13.60
C GLN A 235 -12.80 3.21 -12.21
N LYS A 236 -12.17 4.33 -11.85
CA LYS A 236 -11.44 4.45 -10.58
C LYS A 236 -12.35 4.61 -9.36
N THR A 237 -13.48 5.30 -9.51
CA THR A 237 -14.32 5.74 -8.40
C THR A 237 -15.77 5.26 -8.50
N GLY A 238 -16.18 4.71 -9.65
CA GLY A 238 -17.57 4.34 -9.93
C GLY A 238 -18.51 5.53 -10.14
N ALA A 239 -17.97 6.76 -10.22
CA ALA A 239 -18.80 7.96 -10.39
C ALA A 239 -19.47 7.94 -11.77
N LYS A 240 -20.79 8.18 -11.81
CA LYS A 240 -21.59 8.21 -13.04
C LYS A 240 -21.93 9.65 -13.40
N ILE A 241 -21.58 10.05 -14.63
CA ILE A 241 -21.68 11.43 -15.09
C ILE A 241 -22.37 11.44 -16.45
N ALA A 242 -23.37 12.30 -16.62
CA ALA A 242 -24.07 12.49 -17.89
C ALA A 242 -23.71 13.86 -18.47
N ILE A 243 -22.79 13.87 -19.44
CA ILE A 243 -22.21 15.08 -20.02
C ILE A 243 -23.06 15.52 -21.22
N PRO A 244 -23.61 16.74 -21.26
CA PRO A 244 -24.44 17.16 -22.39
C PRO A 244 -23.58 17.35 -23.65
N LEU A 245 -24.09 16.95 -24.81
CA LEU A 245 -23.34 16.95 -26.07
C LEU A 245 -23.02 18.36 -26.59
N ASP A 246 -23.77 19.38 -26.14
CA ASP A 246 -23.53 20.79 -26.43
C ASP A 246 -22.48 21.43 -25.49
N LEU A 247 -21.85 20.65 -24.62
CA LEU A 247 -20.79 21.13 -23.75
C LEU A 247 -19.63 21.69 -24.60
N THR A 248 -19.26 22.93 -24.30
CA THR A 248 -18.24 23.69 -25.03
C THR A 248 -17.26 24.33 -24.05
N ILE A 249 -15.98 24.33 -24.43
CA ILE A 249 -14.93 25.18 -23.85
C ILE A 249 -14.78 26.39 -24.76
N ASN A 250 -15.29 27.53 -24.33
CA ASN A 250 -15.34 28.74 -25.15
C ASN A 250 -13.94 29.26 -25.49
N ALA A 251 -12.98 29.16 -24.55
CA ALA A 251 -11.61 29.66 -24.72
C ALA A 251 -10.83 29.06 -25.90
N ILE A 252 -11.29 27.93 -26.47
CA ILE A 252 -10.70 27.26 -27.63
C ILE A 252 -11.75 26.83 -28.67
N GLY A 253 -13.02 27.22 -28.50
CA GLY A 253 -14.10 26.87 -29.41
C GLY A 253 -14.33 25.35 -29.57
N LEU A 254 -14.05 24.56 -28.52
CA LEU A 254 -14.12 23.11 -28.60
C LEU A 254 -15.44 22.60 -28.04
N ARG A 255 -16.29 22.03 -28.90
CA ARG A 255 -17.61 21.47 -28.56
C ARG A 255 -17.61 19.94 -28.61
N LEU A 256 -18.26 19.31 -27.62
CA LEU A 256 -18.27 17.86 -27.48
C LEU A 256 -18.93 17.14 -28.67
N SER A 257 -20.04 17.65 -29.20
CA SER A 257 -20.71 17.08 -30.39
C SER A 257 -19.78 16.98 -31.59
N ASP A 258 -18.99 18.02 -31.83
CA ASP A 258 -18.14 18.13 -33.01
C ASP A 258 -16.95 17.16 -32.89
N VAL A 259 -16.39 17.04 -31.68
CA VAL A 259 -15.37 16.03 -31.36
C VAL A 259 -15.91 14.62 -31.57
N ILE A 260 -17.14 14.34 -31.12
CA ILE A 260 -17.79 13.04 -31.28
C ILE A 260 -18.02 12.73 -32.77
N GLU A 261 -18.46 13.70 -33.56
CA GLU A 261 -18.65 13.53 -35.01
C GLU A 261 -17.31 13.19 -35.70
N HIS A 262 -16.24 13.90 -35.37
CA HIS A 262 -14.90 13.57 -35.87
C HIS A 262 -14.45 12.17 -35.43
N CYS A 263 -14.76 11.77 -34.19
CA CYS A 263 -14.51 10.41 -33.72
C CYS A 263 -15.28 9.37 -34.55
N ARG A 264 -16.56 9.61 -34.87
CA ARG A 264 -17.37 8.70 -35.72
C ARG A 264 -16.77 8.54 -37.11
N ASN A 265 -16.27 9.63 -37.69
CA ASN A 265 -15.67 9.62 -39.03
C ASN A 265 -14.28 8.95 -39.05
N THR A 266 -13.61 8.84 -37.89
CA THR A 266 -12.24 8.32 -37.78
C THR A 266 -12.20 6.88 -37.27
N SER A 267 -12.98 6.58 -36.23
CA SER A 267 -12.98 5.27 -35.58
C SER A 267 -13.87 4.29 -36.34
N LYS A 268 -13.32 3.10 -36.60
CA LYS A 268 -14.05 1.98 -37.23
C LYS A 268 -14.44 0.91 -36.22
N THR A 269 -14.45 1.24 -34.93
CA THR A 269 -14.80 0.31 -33.84
C THR A 269 -15.83 0.95 -32.92
N ASP A 270 -16.30 0.20 -31.91
CA ASP A 270 -17.27 0.71 -30.94
C ASP A 270 -16.75 1.90 -30.11
N TYR A 271 -15.42 2.03 -30.01
CA TYR A 271 -14.74 3.04 -29.20
C TYR A 271 -14.66 4.37 -29.94
N MET A 272 -14.88 5.49 -29.24
CA MET A 272 -14.67 6.82 -29.83
C MET A 272 -13.22 7.04 -30.23
N ILE A 273 -12.29 6.58 -29.38
CA ILE A 273 -10.86 6.62 -29.63
C ILE A 273 -10.37 5.20 -29.90
N SER A 274 -9.81 4.97 -31.09
CA SER A 274 -9.43 3.64 -31.57
C SER A 274 -8.13 3.68 -32.38
N VAL A 275 -7.28 2.67 -32.22
CA VAL A 275 -6.08 2.46 -33.07
C VAL A 275 -6.37 1.62 -34.31
N GLY A 276 -7.64 1.25 -34.52
CA GLY A 276 -8.10 0.30 -35.54
C GLY A 276 -7.88 -1.16 -35.14
N ILE A 277 -8.61 -2.07 -35.77
CA ILE A 277 -8.50 -3.51 -35.53
C ILE A 277 -7.15 -4.01 -36.07
N ARG A 278 -6.39 -4.68 -35.21
CA ARG A 278 -5.08 -5.28 -35.52
C ARG A 278 -4.97 -6.65 -34.87
N LYS A 279 -4.03 -7.48 -35.32
CA LYS A 279 -3.77 -8.81 -34.73
C LYS A 279 -3.62 -8.78 -33.20
N ASN A 280 -2.93 -7.76 -32.68
CA ASN A 280 -2.70 -7.58 -31.23
C ASN A 280 -3.70 -6.63 -30.55
N SER A 281 -4.68 -6.09 -31.28
CA SER A 281 -5.79 -5.28 -30.75
C SER A 281 -7.06 -5.60 -31.54
N PRO A 282 -7.70 -6.75 -31.28
CA PRO A 282 -8.80 -7.27 -32.08
C PRO A 282 -10.07 -6.41 -31.98
N ASN A 283 -10.24 -5.64 -30.90
CA ASN A 283 -11.35 -4.69 -30.71
C ASN A 283 -10.97 -3.23 -31.07
N GLY A 284 -9.72 -3.00 -31.49
CA GLY A 284 -9.16 -1.68 -31.78
C GLY A 284 -9.04 -0.73 -30.59
N ALA A 285 -9.20 -1.22 -29.36
CA ALA A 285 -9.07 -0.40 -28.17
C ALA A 285 -7.65 0.18 -28.04
N VAL A 286 -7.56 1.40 -27.51
CA VAL A 286 -6.29 2.07 -27.27
C VAL A 286 -5.69 1.62 -25.95
N GLU A 287 -4.43 1.20 -26.00
CA GLU A 287 -3.65 0.99 -24.78
C GLU A 287 -3.33 2.33 -24.08
N LEU A 288 -3.49 2.37 -22.76
CA LEU A 288 -3.24 3.58 -21.94
C LEU A 288 -1.82 4.14 -22.09
N ASN A 289 -0.85 3.25 -22.29
CA ASN A 289 0.53 3.63 -22.55
C ASN A 289 0.69 4.35 -23.91
N GLY A 290 -0.18 4.04 -24.89
CA GLY A 290 -0.25 4.74 -26.17
C GLY A 290 -0.59 6.22 -26.00
N LEU A 291 -1.62 6.54 -25.22
CA LEU A 291 -1.99 7.94 -24.90
C LEU A 291 -0.85 8.68 -24.18
N THR A 292 -0.19 8.01 -23.24
CA THR A 292 0.91 8.59 -22.46
C THR A 292 2.12 8.91 -23.34
N LYS A 293 2.56 7.92 -24.12
CA LYS A 293 3.72 8.06 -25.02
C LYS A 293 3.42 9.01 -26.17
N GLY A 294 2.20 8.98 -26.71
CA GLY A 294 1.72 9.91 -27.73
C GLY A 294 1.79 11.35 -27.24
N PHE A 295 1.35 11.62 -26.01
CA PHE A 295 1.43 12.96 -25.43
C PHE A 295 2.87 13.42 -25.22
N VAL A 296 3.74 12.54 -24.70
CA VAL A 296 5.17 12.86 -24.56
C VAL A 296 5.81 13.16 -25.92
N LYS A 297 5.45 12.40 -26.97
CA LYS A 297 5.92 12.63 -28.33
C LYS A 297 5.45 13.98 -28.88
N ALA A 298 4.16 14.31 -28.75
CA ALA A 298 3.60 15.59 -29.18
C ALA A 298 4.26 16.75 -28.42
N ARG A 299 4.41 16.61 -27.10
CA ARG A 299 5.03 17.61 -26.24
C ARG A 299 6.47 17.89 -26.64
N LYS A 300 7.28 16.85 -26.86
CA LYS A 300 8.66 17.03 -27.37
C LYS A 300 8.67 17.67 -28.76
N ALA A 301 7.76 17.30 -29.64
CA ALA A 301 7.67 17.85 -30.99
C ALA A 301 7.17 19.30 -31.04
N SER A 302 6.50 19.79 -29.99
CA SER A 302 6.01 21.17 -29.91
C SER A 302 7.11 22.21 -29.68
N GLY A 303 8.29 21.79 -29.21
CA GLY A 303 9.43 22.69 -28.98
C GLY A 303 9.25 23.68 -27.83
N ILE A 304 8.15 23.63 -27.08
CA ILE A 304 7.92 24.52 -25.94
C ILE A 304 8.89 24.20 -24.80
N GLU A 305 9.38 25.24 -24.13
CA GLU A 305 10.17 25.12 -22.91
C GLU A 305 9.25 24.76 -21.73
N LEU A 306 9.68 23.80 -20.93
CA LEU A 306 8.93 23.25 -19.79
C LEU A 306 9.88 23.03 -18.62
N ASP A 307 9.31 22.94 -17.42
CA ASP A 307 10.07 22.67 -16.21
C ASP A 307 10.65 21.24 -16.20
N GLU A 308 11.51 20.97 -15.21
CA GLU A 308 12.19 19.67 -15.01
C GLU A 308 11.21 18.46 -14.96
N LYS A 309 9.98 18.69 -14.49
CA LYS A 309 8.91 17.68 -14.40
C LYS A 309 7.70 18.11 -15.24
N PRO A 310 7.80 18.00 -16.58
CA PRO A 310 6.83 18.58 -17.51
C PRO A 310 5.43 17.93 -17.41
N PRO A 311 4.37 18.63 -17.86
CA PRO A 311 2.99 18.14 -17.78
C PRO A 311 2.80 16.84 -18.53
N THR A 312 1.86 16.01 -18.08
CA THR A 312 1.52 14.73 -18.73
C THR A 312 0.11 14.77 -19.30
N PHE A 313 -0.33 13.74 -20.04
CA PHE A 313 -1.71 13.66 -20.54
C PHE A 313 -2.76 13.87 -19.43
N HIS A 314 -2.47 13.44 -18.19
CA HIS A 314 -3.37 13.65 -17.05
C HIS A 314 -3.59 15.12 -16.69
N GLU A 315 -2.66 16.02 -17.04
CA GLU A 315 -2.82 17.45 -16.77
C GLU A 315 -3.86 18.11 -17.70
N ILE A 316 -4.25 17.48 -18.81
CA ILE A 316 -5.39 17.92 -19.63
C ILE A 316 -6.67 17.98 -18.78
N ARG A 317 -6.85 17.02 -17.86
CA ARG A 317 -7.99 17.01 -16.95
C ARG A 317 -7.97 18.14 -15.92
N SER A 318 -6.79 18.53 -15.43
CA SER A 318 -6.66 19.70 -14.55
C SER A 318 -6.90 21.01 -15.32
N LEU A 319 -6.39 21.10 -16.55
CA LEU A 319 -6.68 22.21 -17.45
C LEU A 319 -8.19 22.34 -17.72
N ALA A 320 -8.87 21.24 -18.09
CA ALA A 320 -10.32 21.21 -18.27
C ALA A 320 -11.06 21.73 -17.04
N GLY A 321 -10.71 21.25 -15.85
CA GLY A 321 -11.30 21.71 -14.59
C GLY A 321 -11.16 23.22 -14.39
N ARG A 322 -9.96 23.78 -14.61
CA ARG A 322 -9.70 25.23 -14.46
C ARG A 322 -10.44 26.07 -15.51
N LEU A 323 -10.50 25.62 -16.76
CA LEU A 323 -11.25 26.32 -17.81
C LEU A 323 -12.74 26.35 -17.48
N TYR A 324 -13.32 25.21 -17.10
CA TYR A 324 -14.73 25.15 -16.72
C TYR A 324 -15.05 25.85 -15.41
N GLU A 325 -14.11 25.92 -14.46
CA GLU A 325 -14.29 26.77 -13.27
C GLU A 325 -14.41 28.23 -13.68
N LYS A 326 -13.51 28.73 -14.55
CA LYS A 326 -13.54 30.11 -15.04
C LYS A 326 -14.83 30.40 -15.83
N GLU A 327 -15.31 29.45 -16.64
CA GLU A 327 -16.48 29.66 -17.51
C GLU A 327 -17.84 29.40 -16.82
N ARG A 328 -17.92 28.43 -15.90
CA ARG A 328 -19.19 27.89 -15.37
C ARG A 328 -19.20 27.71 -13.85
N GLY A 329 -18.14 28.13 -13.18
CA GLY A 329 -18.00 28.03 -11.74
C GLY A 329 -17.51 26.68 -11.23
N ARG A 330 -17.05 26.70 -9.98
CA ARG A 330 -16.36 25.58 -9.33
C ARG A 330 -17.24 24.34 -9.13
N GLU A 331 -18.53 24.53 -8.85
CA GLU A 331 -19.47 23.41 -8.66
C GLU A 331 -19.64 22.61 -9.96
N PHE A 332 -19.72 23.29 -11.10
CA PHE A 332 -19.79 22.65 -12.41
C PHE A 332 -18.52 21.82 -12.67
N ALA A 333 -17.34 22.40 -12.47
CA ALA A 333 -16.07 21.69 -12.63
C ALA A 333 -15.97 20.47 -11.69
N GLN A 334 -16.39 20.60 -10.43
CA GLN A 334 -16.43 19.48 -9.48
C GLN A 334 -17.30 18.32 -9.97
N LYS A 335 -18.53 18.63 -10.42
CA LYS A 335 -19.48 17.64 -10.95
C LYS A 335 -18.95 16.95 -12.21
N LEU A 336 -18.41 17.73 -13.16
CA LEU A 336 -17.84 17.20 -14.40
C LEU A 336 -16.65 16.25 -14.13
N LEU A 337 -15.81 16.60 -13.17
CA LEU A 337 -14.70 15.74 -12.77
C LEU A 337 -15.17 14.53 -11.93
N GLY A 338 -16.42 14.50 -11.44
CA GLY A 338 -16.90 13.42 -10.58
C GLY A 338 -16.17 13.36 -9.24
N HIS A 339 -15.81 14.52 -8.69
CA HIS A 339 -15.19 14.62 -7.36
C HIS A 339 -16.26 14.77 -6.28
N THR A 340 -16.34 13.80 -5.37
CA THR A 340 -17.26 13.88 -4.22
C THR A 340 -16.86 14.97 -3.22
N SER A 341 -15.56 15.19 -3.03
CA SER A 341 -15.03 16.16 -2.05
C SER A 341 -14.49 17.42 -2.72
N ALA A 342 -14.88 18.58 -2.18
CA ALA A 342 -14.36 19.89 -2.61
C ALA A 342 -12.83 19.97 -2.50
N LYS A 343 -12.23 19.33 -1.49
CA LYS A 343 -10.77 19.28 -1.30
C LYS A 343 -10.04 18.61 -2.46
N MET A 344 -10.66 17.61 -3.11
CA MET A 344 -10.09 16.99 -4.30
C MET A 344 -10.20 17.92 -5.51
N THR A 345 -11.27 18.69 -5.61
CA THR A 345 -11.44 19.71 -6.66
C THR A 345 -10.40 20.82 -6.51
N GLU A 346 -10.17 21.35 -5.31
CA GLU A 346 -9.11 22.35 -5.05
C GLU A 346 -7.75 21.89 -5.58
N LYS A 347 -7.39 20.64 -5.31
CA LYS A 347 -6.13 20.06 -5.82
C LYS A 347 -6.03 19.99 -7.33
N TYR A 348 -7.12 20.06 -8.08
CA TYR A 348 -7.10 20.08 -9.55
C TYR A 348 -7.14 21.50 -10.11
N LEU A 349 -7.71 22.44 -9.36
CA LEU A 349 -7.86 23.84 -9.75
C LEU A 349 -6.65 24.69 -9.35
N ASP A 350 -5.88 24.24 -8.36
CA ASP A 350 -4.61 24.84 -7.96
C ASP A 350 -3.59 24.86 -9.12
N THR A 351 -3.19 26.08 -9.49
CA THR A 351 -2.22 26.42 -10.55
C THR A 351 -0.76 26.20 -10.11
N ARG A 352 -0.52 25.89 -8.83
CA ARG A 352 0.80 25.62 -8.24
C ARG A 352 1.79 26.78 -8.43
N GLY A 353 1.31 28.01 -8.24
CA GLY A 353 2.14 29.22 -8.28
C GLY A 353 2.40 29.76 -9.68
N LYS A 354 1.66 29.30 -10.71
CA LYS A 354 1.77 29.83 -12.09
C LYS A 354 0.95 31.09 -12.36
N GLU A 355 -0.02 31.41 -11.52
CA GLU A 355 -0.80 32.64 -11.63
C GLU A 355 -0.44 33.58 -10.49
N TYR A 356 -0.21 34.87 -10.81
CA TYR A 356 -0.11 35.92 -9.80
C TYR A 356 -1.51 36.20 -9.25
N ALA A 357 -1.63 36.29 -7.92
CA ALA A 357 -2.84 36.81 -7.31
C ALA A 357 -2.87 38.33 -7.52
N TYR A 358 -3.74 38.78 -8.41
CA TYR A 358 -4.08 40.19 -8.52
C TYR A 358 -5.04 40.54 -7.39
N LEU A 359 -4.63 41.46 -6.51
CA LEU A 359 -5.40 41.94 -5.37
C LEU A 359 -6.43 42.99 -5.79
#